data_AF-A0A419HAS4-F1
#
_entry.id   AF-A0A419HAS4-F1
#
_cell.length_a   1.000
_cell.length_b   1.000
_cell.length_c   1.000
_cell.angle_alpha   90.00
_cell.angle_beta   90.00
_cell.angle_gamma   90.00
#
_symmetry.space_group_name_H-M   'P 1'
#
loop_
_entity.id
_entity.type
_entity.pdbx_description
1 polymer ?
#
loop_
_entity_poly.entity_id
_entity_poly.type
_entity_poly.pdbx_seq_one_letter_code
_entity_poly.pdbx_strand_id
1 'polypeptide(L)'
;MPPMPSALPPGPPPRKKNRLLGTGIGIAIALVAFFAMRFVVLSLGHALVETGHEAQIGECLAENAQQESTPKAVDCAGARYKVVGFDQPSEPGYIRLGGACGDFDTADAKLTPAGSEQNKVYCLEDLKEPGHRLPKVDDCLAGDAGDQASLKTADCATADFRVLAIEKGISVGLGGSPACSEQPKTGPVLKWTRGLGARSVCLQDLKNPNNHLPAVGDCMAEAADKTLSIVDCSQAKYRVLGTKPADAIDLDFEPCKEFPTAVAYGSWSYKSSPLNKIKLCLARR
;
A
#
# COMPACT_ATOMS: atom_id res chain seq x y z
N MET A 1 -97.79 68.71 5.79
CA MET A 1 -97.10 67.84 6.77
C MET A 1 -97.14 66.42 6.22
N PRO A 2 -96.13 65.55 6.43
CA PRO A 2 -94.77 65.56 5.87
C PRO A 2 -94.54 64.22 5.06
N PRO A 3 -93.37 63.53 5.02
CA PRO A 3 -92.61 63.26 3.79
C PRO A 3 -92.42 61.75 3.40
N MET A 4 -91.63 61.54 2.33
CA MET A 4 -90.91 60.36 1.74
C MET A 4 -90.55 59.18 2.70
N PRO A 5 -90.05 57.95 2.29
CA PRO A 5 -89.19 57.65 1.11
C PRO A 5 -89.11 56.21 0.49
N SER A 6 -88.48 56.16 -0.69
CA SER A 6 -87.48 55.22 -1.29
C SER A 6 -87.54 53.68 -1.19
N ALA A 7 -87.29 53.00 -2.33
CA ALA A 7 -86.60 51.70 -2.42
C ALA A 7 -85.82 51.51 -3.76
N LEU A 8 -84.57 51.05 -3.65
CA LEU A 8 -83.65 50.46 -4.67
C LEU A 8 -83.62 48.91 -4.46
N PRO A 9 -82.83 48.08 -5.20
CA PRO A 9 -82.71 47.84 -6.65
C PRO A 9 -82.90 46.31 -6.97
N PRO A 10 -82.77 45.85 -8.25
CA PRO A 10 -82.93 44.43 -8.59
C PRO A 10 -81.60 43.66 -8.57
N GLY A 11 -81.60 42.45 -7.99
CA GLY A 11 -80.49 41.50 -8.04
C GLY A 11 -80.61 40.49 -9.21
N PRO A 12 -79.51 40.12 -9.89
CA PRO A 12 -79.52 39.17 -11.00
C PRO A 12 -79.47 37.69 -10.57
N PRO A 13 -79.87 36.74 -11.45
CA PRO A 13 -80.08 35.33 -11.11
C PRO A 13 -78.78 34.49 -11.05
N PRO A 14 -78.81 33.30 -10.41
CA PRO A 14 -77.62 32.51 -10.11
C PRO A 14 -77.08 31.74 -11.33
N ARG A 15 -75.74 31.78 -11.50
CA ARG A 15 -74.98 31.02 -12.50
C ARG A 15 -74.57 29.62 -12.00
N LYS A 16 -74.83 28.63 -12.85
CA LYS A 16 -74.46 27.20 -12.74
C LYS A 16 -72.93 27.03 -12.81
N LYS A 17 -72.33 26.31 -11.84
CA LYS A 17 -70.91 25.91 -11.85
C LYS A 17 -70.73 24.62 -12.65
N ASN A 18 -70.03 24.71 -13.80
CA ASN A 18 -69.50 23.53 -14.48
C ASN A 18 -68.07 23.25 -13.98
N ARG A 19 -67.91 22.05 -13.43
CA ARG A 19 -66.70 21.44 -12.91
C ARG A 19 -66.21 20.47 -13.97
N LEU A 20 -65.19 20.81 -14.74
CA LEU A 20 -64.28 19.91 -15.47
C LEU A 20 -63.42 20.75 -16.43
N LEU A 21 -62.11 20.82 -16.18
CA LEU A 21 -60.98 21.08 -17.11
C LEU A 21 -59.86 21.72 -16.28
N GLY A 22 -59.12 20.90 -15.53
CA GLY A 22 -58.01 21.41 -14.71
C GLY A 22 -57.04 20.37 -14.18
N THR A 23 -57.10 19.12 -14.66
CA THR A 23 -56.32 18.00 -14.09
C THR A 23 -55.44 17.26 -15.09
N GLY A 24 -55.56 17.50 -16.40
CA GLY A 24 -54.71 16.85 -17.41
C GLY A 24 -53.35 17.53 -17.63
N ILE A 25 -53.32 18.87 -17.60
CA ILE A 25 -52.12 19.65 -17.94
C ILE A 25 -51.07 19.61 -16.82
N GLY A 26 -51.51 19.57 -15.55
CA GLY A 26 -50.60 19.51 -14.40
C GLY A 26 -49.80 18.21 -14.33
N ILE A 27 -50.39 17.08 -14.72
CA ILE A 27 -49.71 15.77 -14.71
C ILE A 27 -48.66 15.68 -15.82
N ALA A 28 -48.96 16.20 -17.01
CA ALA A 28 -48.00 16.25 -18.12
C ALA A 28 -46.78 17.13 -17.77
N ILE A 29 -47.00 18.31 -17.16
CA ILE A 29 -45.92 19.19 -16.72
C ILE A 29 -45.10 18.55 -15.59
N ALA A 30 -45.75 17.89 -14.62
CA ALA A 30 -45.05 17.21 -13.54
C ALA A 30 -44.20 16.04 -14.04
N LEU A 31 -44.68 15.27 -15.03
CA LEU A 31 -43.90 14.18 -15.64
C LEU A 31 -42.73 14.73 -16.46
N VAL A 32 -42.92 15.77 -17.26
CA VAL A 32 -41.83 16.41 -18.01
C VAL A 32 -40.79 17.00 -17.06
N ALA A 33 -41.21 17.64 -15.96
CA ALA A 33 -40.30 18.14 -14.94
C ALA A 33 -39.56 17.01 -14.19
N PHE A 34 -40.23 15.89 -13.90
CA PHE A 34 -39.61 14.73 -13.25
C PHE A 34 -38.61 14.03 -14.17
N PHE A 35 -38.95 13.84 -15.44
CA PHE A 35 -38.02 13.30 -16.43
C PHE A 35 -36.87 14.26 -16.71
N ALA A 36 -37.12 15.57 -16.86
CA ALA A 36 -36.07 16.57 -17.00
C ALA A 36 -35.16 16.62 -15.77
N MET A 37 -35.72 16.54 -14.55
CA MET A 37 -34.92 16.53 -13.32
C MET A 37 -34.13 15.23 -13.17
N ARG A 38 -34.69 14.07 -13.51
CA ARG A 38 -33.94 12.79 -13.56
C ARG A 38 -32.88 12.81 -14.65
N PHE A 39 -33.16 13.38 -15.82
CA PHE A 39 -32.17 13.55 -16.88
C PHE A 39 -31.08 14.51 -16.41
N VAL A 40 -31.41 15.64 -15.78
CA VAL A 40 -30.44 16.58 -15.21
C VAL A 40 -29.62 15.92 -14.09
N VAL A 41 -30.20 15.10 -13.20
CA VAL A 41 -29.44 14.37 -12.17
C VAL A 41 -28.58 13.25 -12.77
N LEU A 42 -29.05 12.54 -13.80
CA LEU A 42 -28.25 11.53 -14.54
C LEU A 42 -27.21 12.18 -15.47
N SER A 43 -27.46 13.38 -15.98
CA SER A 43 -26.53 14.15 -16.82
C SER A 43 -25.49 14.85 -15.95
N LEU A 44 -25.86 15.38 -14.79
CA LEU A 44 -24.91 15.92 -13.80
C LEU A 44 -24.13 14.80 -13.10
N GLY A 45 -24.68 13.59 -12.99
CA GLY A 45 -23.93 12.40 -12.55
C GLY A 45 -22.84 11.98 -13.54
N HIS A 46 -22.90 12.42 -14.80
CA HIS A 46 -21.88 12.16 -15.83
C HIS A 46 -21.13 13.42 -16.30
N ALA A 47 -21.46 14.59 -15.74
CA ALA A 47 -20.87 15.89 -16.10
C ALA A 47 -20.28 16.63 -14.88
N LEU A 48 -19.82 15.87 -13.88
CA LEU A 48 -19.03 16.42 -12.79
C LEU A 48 -17.56 16.55 -13.22
N VAL A 49 -17.30 17.73 -13.78
CA VAL A 49 -16.07 18.51 -13.60
C VAL A 49 -14.80 17.93 -14.22
N GLU A 50 -14.70 18.04 -15.55
CA GLU A 50 -13.42 18.31 -16.20
C GLU A 50 -12.95 19.74 -15.81
N THR A 51 -12.49 19.93 -14.57
CA THR A 51 -11.52 20.99 -14.29
C THR A 51 -10.16 20.38 -14.50
N GLY A 52 -9.72 20.35 -15.76
CA GLY A 52 -8.40 19.85 -16.16
C GLY A 52 -7.30 20.75 -15.60
N HIS A 53 -6.99 20.56 -14.33
CA HIS A 53 -5.75 20.99 -13.71
C HIS A 53 -4.82 19.78 -13.60
N GLU A 54 -3.52 20.05 -13.68
CA GLU A 54 -2.50 19.02 -13.51
C GLU A 54 -2.68 18.33 -12.15
N ALA A 55 -2.68 16.99 -12.15
CA ALA A 55 -2.94 16.23 -10.93
C ALA A 55 -1.89 16.52 -9.84
N GLN A 56 -2.37 16.76 -8.62
CA GLN A 56 -1.60 17.06 -7.41
C GLN A 56 -1.53 15.88 -6.45
N ILE A 57 -0.63 15.94 -5.46
CA ILE A 57 -0.56 14.93 -4.39
C ILE A 57 -1.92 14.86 -3.66
N GLY A 58 -2.43 13.65 -3.49
CA GLY A 58 -3.72 13.38 -2.88
C GLY A 58 -4.87 13.24 -3.88
N GLU A 59 -4.70 13.69 -5.12
CA GLU A 59 -5.72 13.56 -6.16
C GLU A 59 -5.71 12.17 -6.79
N CYS A 60 -6.83 11.82 -7.41
CA CYS A 60 -7.04 10.51 -8.01
C CYS A 60 -6.98 10.58 -9.53
N LEU A 61 -6.50 9.50 -10.14
CA LEU A 61 -6.34 9.36 -11.58
C LEU A 61 -7.16 8.19 -12.11
N ALA A 62 -7.70 8.39 -13.31
CA ALA A 62 -8.33 7.33 -14.07
C ALA A 62 -7.30 6.32 -14.59
N GLU A 63 -7.79 5.15 -15.01
CA GLU A 63 -6.96 4.04 -15.51
C GLU A 63 -6.16 4.41 -16.77
N ASN A 64 -6.71 5.29 -17.61
CA ASN A 64 -6.14 5.74 -18.88
C ASN A 64 -5.16 6.93 -18.74
N ALA A 65 -4.83 7.37 -17.52
CA ALA A 65 -3.93 8.51 -17.29
C ALA A 65 -2.52 8.35 -17.93
N GLN A 66 -2.13 7.11 -18.27
CA GLN A 66 -0.90 6.80 -19.01
C GLN A 66 -0.86 7.29 -20.47
N GLN A 67 -2.01 7.59 -21.05
CA GLN A 67 -2.11 8.03 -22.45
C GLN A 67 -2.09 9.55 -22.58
N GLU A 68 -2.12 10.28 -21.47
CA GLU A 68 -2.21 11.74 -21.45
C GLU A 68 -0.82 12.35 -21.21
N SER A 69 -0.59 13.53 -21.80
CA SER A 69 0.61 14.33 -21.54
C SER A 69 0.52 15.10 -20.22
N THR A 70 -0.69 15.33 -19.73
CA THR A 70 -0.97 15.97 -18.45
C THR A 70 -2.12 15.20 -17.79
N PRO A 71 -1.81 14.28 -16.86
CA PRO A 71 -2.83 13.48 -16.20
C PRO A 71 -3.83 14.38 -15.49
N LYS A 72 -5.11 14.25 -15.84
CA LYS A 72 -6.19 15.01 -15.18
C LYS A 72 -6.67 14.31 -13.91
N ALA A 73 -6.94 15.10 -12.87
CA ALA A 73 -7.57 14.62 -11.65
C ALA A 73 -9.02 14.20 -11.89
N VAL A 74 -9.46 13.14 -11.20
CA VAL A 74 -10.83 12.63 -11.20
C VAL A 74 -11.31 12.37 -9.77
N ASP A 75 -12.62 12.18 -9.59
CA ASP A 75 -13.17 11.72 -8.32
C ASP A 75 -12.56 10.36 -7.92
N CYS A 76 -12.12 10.24 -6.67
CA CYS A 76 -11.56 9.02 -6.12
C CYS A 76 -12.58 7.86 -6.07
N ALA A 77 -13.87 8.15 -6.05
CA ALA A 77 -14.94 7.17 -6.16
C ALA A 77 -14.98 6.56 -7.57
N GLY A 78 -14.17 5.52 -7.78
CA GLY A 78 -14.05 4.79 -9.05
C GLY A 78 -12.71 4.96 -9.76
N ALA A 79 -11.83 5.80 -9.23
CA ALA A 79 -10.46 5.98 -9.71
C ALA A 79 -9.65 4.68 -9.59
N ARG A 80 -8.62 4.55 -10.45
CA ARG A 80 -7.68 3.43 -10.38
C ARG A 80 -6.48 3.76 -9.49
N TYR A 81 -6.03 5.01 -9.52
CA TYR A 81 -4.82 5.42 -8.82
C TYR A 81 -5.06 6.66 -7.97
N LYS A 82 -4.25 6.83 -6.93
CA LYS A 82 -4.10 8.06 -6.17
C LYS A 82 -2.66 8.55 -6.26
N VAL A 83 -2.46 9.83 -6.51
CA VAL A 83 -1.13 10.44 -6.53
C VAL A 83 -0.62 10.59 -5.10
N VAL A 84 0.55 10.02 -4.83
CA VAL A 84 1.20 10.09 -3.50
C VAL A 84 2.50 10.89 -3.54
N GLY A 85 2.99 11.22 -4.73
CA GLY A 85 4.21 11.99 -4.91
C GLY A 85 4.52 12.30 -6.36
N PHE A 86 5.55 13.11 -6.55
CA PHE A 86 6.18 13.34 -7.84
C PHE A 86 7.69 13.23 -7.70
N ASP A 87 8.31 12.70 -8.74
CA ASP A 87 9.73 12.81 -8.96
C ASP A 87 9.98 13.61 -10.23
N GLN A 88 10.83 14.62 -10.14
CA GLN A 88 11.22 15.43 -11.27
C GLN A 88 12.74 15.54 -11.22
N PRO A 89 13.47 14.73 -12.01
CA PRO A 89 14.92 14.80 -12.03
C PRO A 89 15.35 16.19 -12.46
N SER A 90 16.22 16.83 -11.67
CA SER A 90 16.78 18.14 -12.01
C SER A 90 17.70 18.09 -13.23
N GLU A 91 18.21 16.90 -13.59
CA GLU A 91 19.04 16.67 -14.76
C GLU A 91 18.60 15.40 -15.53
N PRO A 92 18.49 15.46 -16.87
CA PRO A 92 18.23 14.28 -17.68
C PRO A 92 19.43 13.31 -17.60
N GLY A 93 19.17 12.07 -17.14
CA GLY A 93 20.18 11.01 -17.06
C GLY A 93 20.63 10.64 -15.63
N TYR A 94 20.17 11.35 -14.60
CA TYR A 94 20.47 10.98 -13.22
C TYR A 94 19.65 9.76 -12.78
N ILE A 95 20.31 8.64 -12.50
CA ILE A 95 19.69 7.43 -11.96
C ILE A 95 19.57 7.63 -10.44
N ARG A 96 18.38 7.90 -9.91
CA ARG A 96 18.16 7.92 -8.46
C ARG A 96 18.37 6.50 -7.91
N LEU A 97 19.25 6.37 -6.92
CA LEU A 97 19.42 5.16 -6.12
C LEU A 97 18.09 4.89 -5.39
N GLY A 98 17.50 3.71 -5.63
CA GLY A 98 16.15 3.41 -5.14
C GLY A 98 15.02 3.93 -6.05
N GLY A 99 15.32 4.39 -7.27
CA GLY A 99 14.36 4.77 -8.31
C GLY A 99 13.51 6.01 -7.98
N ALA A 100 12.74 6.46 -8.98
CA ALA A 100 12.05 7.76 -8.97
C ALA A 100 11.15 7.98 -7.74
N CYS A 101 10.44 6.94 -7.28
CA CYS A 101 9.49 7.07 -6.17
C CYS A 101 9.87 6.24 -4.95
N GLY A 102 11.17 5.90 -4.81
CA GLY A 102 11.68 5.18 -3.64
C GLY A 102 11.39 5.89 -2.31
N ASP A 103 11.19 7.21 -2.34
CA ASP A 103 10.93 8.04 -1.16
C ASP A 103 9.46 8.08 -0.71
N PHE A 104 8.52 7.57 -1.51
CA PHE A 104 7.08 7.65 -1.21
C PHE A 104 6.55 6.31 -0.70
N ASP A 105 6.29 6.21 0.60
CA ASP A 105 6.05 4.93 1.27
C ASP A 105 4.86 4.12 0.73
N THR A 106 3.83 4.79 0.22
CA THR A 106 2.62 4.16 -0.31
C THR A 106 2.62 3.98 -1.83
N ALA A 107 3.70 4.38 -2.53
CA ALA A 107 3.75 4.28 -3.97
C ALA A 107 4.01 2.84 -4.45
N ASP A 108 3.10 2.30 -5.26
CA ASP A 108 3.17 0.96 -5.86
C ASP A 108 3.16 1.00 -7.41
N ALA A 109 2.83 2.14 -8.00
CA ALA A 109 2.83 2.36 -9.45
C ALA A 109 3.48 3.71 -9.82
N LYS A 110 4.09 3.80 -11.01
CA LYS A 110 4.47 5.10 -11.61
C LYS A 110 3.72 5.35 -12.89
N LEU A 111 3.58 6.64 -13.15
CA LEU A 111 3.13 7.16 -14.43
C LEU A 111 4.14 8.18 -14.93
N THR A 112 4.67 7.96 -16.12
CA THR A 112 5.43 8.97 -16.88
C THR A 112 4.53 9.43 -18.03
N PRO A 113 4.01 10.66 -18.00
CA PRO A 113 3.08 11.14 -19.01
C PRO A 113 3.73 11.15 -20.40
N ALA A 114 2.94 10.83 -21.43
CA ALA A 114 3.41 10.82 -22.81
C ALA A 114 3.78 12.25 -23.26
N GLY A 115 5.00 12.46 -23.75
CA GLY A 115 5.44 13.80 -24.18
C GLY A 115 5.67 14.80 -23.04
N SER A 116 5.85 14.32 -21.79
CA SER A 116 6.26 15.18 -20.67
C SER A 116 7.62 15.84 -20.97
N GLU A 117 7.62 17.11 -21.38
CA GLU A 117 8.82 17.94 -21.55
C GLU A 117 9.65 18.07 -20.26
N GLN A 118 9.03 17.74 -19.12
CA GLN A 118 9.56 17.97 -17.78
C GLN A 118 10.16 16.72 -17.10
N ASN A 119 10.23 15.56 -17.78
CA ASN A 119 10.62 14.27 -17.19
C ASN A 119 9.93 13.95 -15.84
N LYS A 120 8.70 14.44 -15.63
CA LYS A 120 7.97 14.27 -14.37
C LYS A 120 7.43 12.85 -14.29
N VAL A 121 7.74 12.17 -13.19
CA VAL A 121 7.22 10.85 -12.84
C VAL A 121 6.24 11.02 -11.70
N TYR A 122 5.01 10.57 -11.91
CA TYR A 122 3.96 10.52 -10.91
C TYR A 122 4.12 9.22 -10.12
N CYS A 123 4.16 9.34 -8.80
CA CYS A 123 4.21 8.23 -7.87
C CYS A 123 2.79 7.96 -7.39
N LEU A 124 2.30 6.75 -7.61
CA LEU A 124 0.88 6.40 -7.50
C LEU A 124 0.66 5.25 -6.52
N GLU A 125 -0.46 5.29 -5.81
CA GLU A 125 -1.06 4.19 -5.03
C GLU A 125 -2.24 3.59 -5.83
N ASP A 126 -2.25 2.27 -6.06
CA ASP A 126 -3.32 1.55 -6.75
C ASP A 126 -4.52 1.31 -5.81
N LEU A 127 -5.67 1.87 -6.19
CA LEU A 127 -6.91 1.82 -5.42
C LEU A 127 -7.77 0.59 -5.73
N LYS A 128 -7.59 -0.06 -6.89
CA LYS A 128 -8.42 -1.22 -7.30
C LYS A 128 -7.73 -2.57 -7.11
N GLU A 129 -6.39 -2.60 -7.04
CA GLU A 129 -5.62 -3.80 -6.70
C GLU A 129 -4.79 -3.65 -5.42
N PRO A 130 -5.42 -3.32 -4.27
CA PRO A 130 -4.73 -3.22 -2.99
C PRO A 130 -4.17 -4.58 -2.49
N GLY A 131 -4.44 -5.70 -3.16
CA GLY A 131 -3.83 -7.00 -2.85
C GLY A 131 -2.36 -7.13 -3.31
N HIS A 132 -1.88 -6.20 -4.14
CA HIS A 132 -0.53 -6.20 -4.70
C HIS A 132 0.29 -4.95 -4.32
N ARG A 133 -0.25 -4.11 -3.44
CA ARG A 133 0.46 -2.98 -2.85
C ARG A 133 1.56 -3.47 -1.92
N LEU A 134 2.59 -2.64 -1.74
CA LEU A 134 3.54 -2.85 -0.66
C LEU A 134 2.76 -2.95 0.65
N PRO A 135 2.96 -4.02 1.45
CA PRO A 135 2.25 -4.15 2.71
C PRO A 135 2.64 -3.03 3.67
N LYS A 136 1.84 -2.80 4.70
CA LYS A 136 2.13 -1.81 5.75
C LYS A 136 2.75 -2.50 6.96
N VAL A 137 3.41 -1.72 7.82
CA VAL A 137 3.80 -2.19 9.15
C VAL A 137 2.54 -2.68 9.86
N ASP A 138 2.67 -3.81 10.55
CA ASP A 138 1.60 -4.58 11.21
C ASP A 138 0.61 -5.31 10.30
N ASP A 139 0.73 -5.22 8.97
CA ASP A 139 -0.05 -6.08 8.09
C ASP A 139 0.32 -7.55 8.30
N CYS A 140 -0.67 -8.40 8.20
CA CYS A 140 -0.50 -9.85 8.25
C CYS A 140 -0.65 -10.44 6.85
N LEU A 141 0.29 -11.31 6.48
CA LEU A 141 0.43 -11.86 5.13
C LEU A 141 0.31 -13.38 5.16
N ALA A 142 -0.45 -13.93 4.22
CA ALA A 142 -0.49 -15.35 3.92
C ALA A 142 0.23 -15.64 2.60
N GLY A 143 0.95 -16.77 2.51
CA GLY A 143 1.69 -17.19 1.31
C GLY A 143 3.15 -17.56 1.61
N ASP A 144 4.04 -17.34 0.62
CA ASP A 144 5.47 -17.64 0.71
C ASP A 144 6.30 -16.35 0.71
N ALA A 145 7.10 -16.13 1.75
CA ALA A 145 8.00 -14.98 1.86
C ALA A 145 9.11 -14.95 0.78
N GLY A 146 9.39 -16.07 0.12
CA GLY A 146 10.29 -16.17 -1.03
C GLY A 146 9.65 -15.82 -2.37
N ASP A 147 8.32 -15.81 -2.45
CA ASP A 147 7.57 -15.47 -3.66
C ASP A 147 6.61 -14.31 -3.39
N GLN A 148 7.07 -13.11 -3.74
CA GLN A 148 6.30 -11.87 -3.61
C GLN A 148 4.89 -11.96 -4.24
N ALA A 149 4.73 -12.70 -5.35
CA ALA A 149 3.45 -12.80 -6.05
C ALA A 149 2.43 -13.69 -5.31
N SER A 150 2.90 -14.58 -4.44
CA SER A 150 2.07 -15.47 -3.64
C SER A 150 1.46 -14.79 -2.41
N LEU A 151 2.07 -13.69 -1.94
CA LEU A 151 1.71 -13.03 -0.69
C LEU A 151 0.44 -12.20 -0.84
N LYS A 152 -0.47 -12.37 0.11
CA LYS A 152 -1.72 -11.60 0.21
C LYS A 152 -1.96 -11.17 1.64
N THR A 153 -2.53 -9.97 1.82
CA THR A 153 -3.03 -9.54 3.14
C THR A 153 -4.10 -10.52 3.63
N ALA A 154 -4.00 -10.90 4.90
CA ALA A 154 -4.89 -11.86 5.55
C ALA A 154 -5.16 -11.44 7.00
N ASP A 155 -6.12 -12.11 7.64
CA ASP A 155 -6.34 -11.98 9.09
C ASP A 155 -5.14 -12.56 9.85
N CYS A 156 -4.62 -11.81 10.83
CA CYS A 156 -3.44 -12.19 11.62
C CYS A 156 -3.59 -13.51 12.37
N ALA A 157 -4.80 -13.95 12.71
CA ALA A 157 -5.04 -15.23 13.36
C ALA A 157 -4.76 -16.42 12.43
N THR A 158 -4.76 -16.20 11.11
CA THR A 158 -4.58 -17.25 10.08
C THR A 158 -3.36 -17.03 9.18
N ALA A 159 -2.70 -15.88 9.32
CA ALA A 159 -1.57 -15.49 8.50
C ALA A 159 -0.30 -16.31 8.79
N ASP A 160 0.60 -16.31 7.80
CA ASP A 160 1.93 -16.91 7.91
C ASP A 160 2.93 -15.92 8.51
N PHE A 161 2.78 -14.64 8.17
CA PHE A 161 3.72 -13.59 8.52
C PHE A 161 3.03 -12.33 9.05
N ARG A 162 3.75 -11.56 9.86
CA ARG A 162 3.41 -10.16 10.21
C ARG A 162 4.54 -9.24 9.77
N VAL A 163 4.21 -8.08 9.23
CA VAL A 163 5.21 -7.09 8.82
C VAL A 163 5.66 -6.28 10.02
N LEU A 164 6.96 -6.33 10.33
CA LEU A 164 7.57 -5.59 11.44
C LEU A 164 8.09 -4.22 11.00
N ALA A 165 8.69 -4.16 9.82
CA ALA A 165 9.26 -2.94 9.28
C ALA A 165 9.38 -3.02 7.76
N ILE A 166 9.60 -1.86 7.16
CA ILE A 166 9.86 -1.70 5.75
C ILE A 166 11.06 -0.77 5.63
N GLU A 167 12.18 -1.32 5.19
CA GLU A 167 13.43 -0.58 5.05
C GLU A 167 13.69 -0.29 3.57
N LYS A 168 14.22 0.90 3.28
CA LYS A 168 14.65 1.24 1.92
C LYS A 168 15.83 0.36 1.54
N GLY A 169 15.67 -0.44 0.50
CA GLY A 169 16.70 -1.35 0.03
C GLY A 169 17.70 -0.63 -0.87
N ILE A 170 18.99 -0.91 -0.70
CA ILE A 170 20.02 -0.48 -1.65
C ILE A 170 19.98 -1.45 -2.84
N SER A 171 19.24 -1.12 -3.90
CA SER A 171 19.35 -1.80 -5.20
C SER A 171 20.54 -1.29 -5.99
N VAL A 172 21.75 -1.49 -5.47
CA VAL A 172 22.96 -1.38 -6.29
C VAL A 172 23.28 -2.78 -6.77
N GLY A 173 23.58 -2.96 -8.06
CA GLY A 173 23.82 -4.24 -8.75
C GLY A 173 25.03 -5.06 -8.24
N LEU A 174 25.31 -5.04 -6.95
CA LEU A 174 26.38 -5.73 -6.24
C LEU A 174 25.86 -6.86 -5.34
N GLY A 175 24.67 -7.39 -5.61
CA GLY A 175 24.17 -8.58 -4.89
C GLY A 175 23.90 -8.36 -3.39
N GLY A 176 23.73 -7.12 -2.95
CA GLY A 176 23.37 -6.82 -1.56
C GLY A 176 22.07 -7.52 -1.18
N SER A 177 22.14 -8.39 -0.17
CA SER A 177 20.97 -9.08 0.35
C SER A 177 20.05 -8.06 1.03
N PRO A 178 18.73 -8.12 0.81
CA PRO A 178 17.80 -7.27 1.54
C PRO A 178 17.97 -7.55 3.03
N ALA A 179 18.39 -6.54 3.78
CA ALA A 179 18.61 -6.63 5.22
C ALA A 179 17.56 -5.81 5.97
N CYS A 180 17.20 -6.30 7.14
CA CYS A 180 16.40 -5.60 8.14
C CYS A 180 17.33 -5.18 9.27
N SER A 181 18.02 -4.07 9.03
CA SER A 181 19.10 -3.57 9.88
C SER A 181 18.57 -2.97 11.18
N GLU A 182 17.36 -2.40 11.16
CA GLU A 182 16.73 -1.76 12.31
C GLU A 182 15.91 -2.76 13.14
N GLN A 183 15.67 -3.96 12.61
CA GLN A 183 14.86 -5.01 13.24
C GLN A 183 15.65 -6.33 13.41
N PRO A 184 16.43 -6.48 14.49
CA PRO A 184 17.33 -7.62 14.67
C PRO A 184 16.63 -8.97 14.91
N LYS A 185 15.33 -8.96 15.29
CA LYS A 185 14.51 -10.18 15.47
C LYS A 185 13.58 -10.46 14.30
N THR A 186 13.91 -9.92 13.13
CA THR A 186 13.13 -10.20 11.93
C THR A 186 13.34 -11.65 11.49
N GLY A 187 12.23 -12.29 11.14
CA GLY A 187 12.17 -13.50 10.34
C GLY A 187 12.52 -13.25 8.87
N PRO A 188 11.91 -13.96 7.91
CA PRO A 188 12.31 -13.85 6.52
C PRO A 188 12.21 -12.40 6.01
N VAL A 189 13.19 -11.99 5.21
CA VAL A 189 13.16 -10.67 4.55
C VAL A 189 12.64 -10.85 3.13
N LEU A 190 11.50 -10.24 2.84
CA LEU A 190 10.92 -10.20 1.51
C LEU A 190 11.53 -9.03 0.74
N LYS A 191 12.13 -9.32 -0.41
CA LYS A 191 12.52 -8.27 -1.35
C LYS A 191 11.30 -7.80 -2.13
N TRP A 192 10.90 -6.56 -1.92
CA TRP A 192 9.83 -5.96 -2.68
C TRP A 192 10.38 -5.20 -3.87
N THR A 193 9.99 -5.63 -5.07
CA THR A 193 10.45 -5.02 -6.34
C THR A 193 9.30 -4.49 -7.21
N ARG A 194 8.04 -4.79 -6.85
CA ARG A 194 6.87 -4.12 -7.45
C ARG A 194 6.76 -2.69 -6.92
N GLY A 195 7.45 -1.80 -7.61
CA GLY A 195 7.54 -0.40 -7.25
C GLY A 195 8.96 0.08 -7.49
N LEU A 196 9.06 1.15 -8.27
CA LEU A 196 9.82 2.41 -8.14
C LEU A 196 11.08 2.53 -7.27
N GLY A 197 11.45 1.51 -6.50
CA GLY A 197 12.62 1.35 -5.65
C GLY A 197 12.60 0.00 -4.93
N ALA A 198 13.74 -0.69 -4.83
CA ALA A 198 13.78 -1.94 -4.06
C ALA A 198 13.57 -1.65 -2.56
N ARG A 199 12.71 -2.43 -1.92
CA ARG A 199 12.50 -2.36 -0.46
C ARG A 199 12.71 -3.72 0.18
N SER A 200 13.14 -3.70 1.44
CA SER A 200 13.20 -4.86 2.31
C SER A 200 11.96 -4.83 3.20
N VAL A 201 11.08 -5.82 3.06
CA VAL A 201 9.95 -6.01 3.97
C VAL A 201 10.36 -7.02 5.03
N CYS A 202 10.42 -6.54 6.27
CA CYS A 202 10.87 -7.29 7.43
C CYS A 202 9.70 -8.06 8.02
N LEU A 203 9.72 -9.39 7.94
CA LEU A 203 8.60 -10.23 8.36
C LEU A 203 8.91 -10.97 9.67
N GLN A 204 7.92 -11.11 10.53
CA GLN A 204 7.88 -12.09 11.61
C GLN A 204 7.15 -13.33 11.13
N ASP A 205 7.75 -14.51 11.28
CA ASP A 205 7.06 -15.78 11.03
C ASP A 205 6.14 -16.10 12.22
N LEU A 206 4.83 -16.08 11.98
CA LEU A 206 3.80 -16.28 13.00
C LEU A 206 3.62 -17.76 13.35
N LYS A 207 3.92 -18.66 12.41
CA LYS A 207 3.80 -20.11 12.60
C LYS A 207 5.06 -20.69 13.26
N ASN A 208 6.21 -20.09 13.02
CA ASN A 208 7.49 -20.47 13.60
C ASN A 208 8.20 -19.24 14.16
N PRO A 209 7.85 -18.74 15.35
CA PRO A 209 8.44 -17.53 15.93
C PRO A 209 9.97 -17.57 16.09
N ASN A 210 10.57 -18.76 16.12
CA ASN A 210 12.03 -18.97 16.19
C ASN A 210 12.71 -18.98 14.80
N ASN A 211 11.96 -18.80 13.71
CA ASN A 211 12.49 -18.69 12.35
C ASN A 211 12.93 -17.24 12.08
N HIS A 212 13.94 -16.78 12.82
CA HIS A 212 14.54 -15.47 12.68
C HIS A 212 16.05 -15.52 12.66
N LEU A 213 16.66 -14.42 12.22
CA LEU A 213 18.09 -14.20 12.35
C LEU A 213 18.52 -14.37 13.81
N PRO A 214 19.47 -15.28 14.10
CA PRO A 214 20.01 -15.42 15.45
C PRO A 214 20.67 -14.11 15.87
N ALA A 215 20.30 -13.63 17.05
CA ALA A 215 20.85 -12.46 17.71
C ALA A 215 21.67 -12.88 18.93
N VAL A 216 22.54 -11.97 19.39
CA VAL A 216 23.31 -12.18 20.63
C VAL A 216 22.34 -12.44 21.79
N GLY A 217 22.59 -13.52 22.51
CA GLY A 217 21.77 -13.97 23.63
C GLY A 217 20.78 -15.08 23.29
N ASP A 218 20.51 -15.34 22.00
CA ASP A 218 19.61 -16.40 21.57
C ASP A 218 20.15 -17.79 21.92
N CYS A 219 19.20 -18.70 22.02
CA CYS A 219 19.38 -20.04 22.55
C CYS A 219 19.30 -21.04 21.39
N MET A 220 20.36 -21.83 21.20
CA MET A 220 20.50 -22.72 20.05
C MET A 220 20.58 -24.19 20.47
N ALA A 221 19.92 -25.05 19.70
CA ALA A 221 20.10 -26.49 19.76
C ALA A 221 20.66 -27.01 18.44
N GLU A 222 21.44 -28.07 18.55
CA GLU A 222 22.03 -28.80 17.43
C GLU A 222 21.19 -30.05 17.20
N ALA A 223 20.61 -30.18 16.01
CA ALA A 223 19.86 -31.36 15.60
C ALA A 223 20.82 -32.52 15.24
N ALA A 224 20.26 -33.71 15.02
CA ALA A 224 21.05 -34.91 14.71
C ALA A 224 21.86 -34.80 13.41
N ASP A 225 21.38 -33.99 12.47
CA ASP A 225 22.07 -33.66 11.21
C ASP A 225 23.10 -32.52 11.35
N LYS A 226 23.39 -32.10 12.59
CA LYS A 226 24.27 -30.99 12.97
C LYS A 226 23.78 -29.61 12.54
N THR A 227 22.51 -29.47 12.15
CA THR A 227 21.92 -28.16 11.91
C THR A 227 21.65 -27.44 13.23
N LEU A 228 21.96 -26.15 13.27
CA LEU A 228 21.69 -25.29 14.42
C LEU A 228 20.34 -24.59 14.23
N SER A 229 19.50 -24.65 15.24
CA SER A 229 18.19 -23.98 15.25
C SER A 229 17.98 -23.20 16.55
N ILE A 230 17.27 -22.09 16.46
CA ILE A 230 16.86 -21.31 17.63
C ILE A 230 15.75 -22.09 18.34
N VAL A 231 15.89 -22.26 19.65
CA VAL A 231 14.97 -23.01 20.50
C VAL A 231 14.70 -22.26 21.80
N ASP A 232 13.73 -22.77 22.56
CA ASP A 232 13.57 -22.33 23.94
C ASP A 232 14.86 -22.56 24.73
N CYS A 233 15.18 -21.59 25.57
CA CYS A 233 16.38 -21.57 26.35
C CYS A 233 16.56 -22.79 27.29
N SER A 234 15.47 -23.38 27.78
CA SER A 234 15.49 -24.61 28.57
C SER A 234 15.95 -25.84 27.80
N GLN A 235 15.86 -25.82 26.47
CA GLN A 235 16.22 -26.90 25.56
C GLN A 235 17.54 -26.65 24.83
N ALA A 236 18.17 -25.50 25.06
CA ALA A 236 19.33 -25.07 24.33
C ALA A 236 20.63 -25.67 24.89
N LYS A 237 21.49 -26.10 23.98
CA LYS A 237 22.86 -26.53 24.28
C LYS A 237 23.85 -25.36 24.23
N TYR A 238 23.53 -24.35 23.43
CA TYR A 238 24.39 -23.20 23.20
C TYR A 238 23.66 -21.87 23.35
N ARG A 239 24.44 -20.82 23.59
CA ARG A 239 24.00 -19.43 23.55
C ARG A 239 24.82 -18.65 22.54
N VAL A 240 24.18 -17.81 21.73
CA VAL A 240 24.84 -16.95 20.75
C VAL A 240 25.56 -15.81 21.47
N LEU A 241 26.88 -15.70 21.24
CA LEU A 241 27.72 -14.61 21.74
C LEU A 241 27.90 -13.50 20.71
N GLY A 242 27.90 -13.85 19.43
CA GLY A 242 28.17 -12.92 18.33
C GLY A 242 27.72 -13.49 16.98
N THR A 243 27.43 -12.59 16.05
CA THR A 243 26.96 -12.90 14.69
C THR A 243 27.71 -12.06 13.67
N LYS A 244 28.08 -12.65 12.52
CA LYS A 244 28.71 -11.91 11.40
C LYS A 244 28.16 -12.38 10.05
N PRO A 245 27.90 -11.47 9.09
CA PRO A 245 27.54 -11.85 7.72
C PRO A 245 28.59 -12.77 7.09
N ALA A 246 28.17 -13.79 6.35
CA ALA A 246 29.10 -14.76 5.75
C ALA A 246 29.88 -14.20 4.55
N ASP A 247 29.38 -13.14 3.93
CA ASP A 247 29.91 -12.42 2.77
C ASP A 247 30.91 -11.32 3.12
N ALA A 248 31.16 -11.07 4.40
CA ALA A 248 32.30 -10.25 4.82
C ALA A 248 33.58 -10.98 4.37
N ILE A 249 34.17 -10.51 3.25
CA ILE A 249 35.49 -10.91 2.76
C ILE A 249 36.49 -10.52 3.83
N ASP A 250 36.71 -11.42 4.76
CA ASP A 250 37.61 -11.23 5.87
C ASP A 250 38.65 -12.34 5.75
N LEU A 251 39.70 -12.01 5.00
CA LEU A 251 40.80 -12.91 4.65
C LEU A 251 41.62 -13.34 5.88
N ASP A 252 41.40 -12.69 7.03
CA ASP A 252 42.05 -12.94 8.32
C ASP A 252 41.05 -13.34 9.44
N PHE A 253 39.83 -13.79 9.11
CA PHE A 253 38.83 -14.08 10.14
C PHE A 253 39.23 -15.29 11.01
N GLU A 254 39.80 -15.01 12.17
CA GLU A 254 39.90 -15.94 13.29
C GLU A 254 38.52 -15.95 13.98
N PRO A 255 37.66 -16.97 13.73
CA PRO A 255 36.28 -16.92 14.17
C PRO A 255 36.20 -16.79 15.69
N CYS A 256 35.45 -15.78 16.14
CA CYS A 256 35.10 -15.58 17.55
C CYS A 256 36.24 -15.15 18.47
N LYS A 257 37.36 -14.62 17.95
CA LYS A 257 38.48 -14.11 18.77
C LYS A 257 38.05 -13.07 19.81
N GLU A 258 37.07 -12.24 19.47
CA GLU A 258 36.48 -11.23 20.37
C GLU A 258 35.65 -11.85 21.51
N PHE A 259 35.35 -13.15 21.42
CA PHE A 259 34.54 -13.92 22.35
C PHE A 259 35.36 -15.07 22.95
N PRO A 260 36.22 -14.82 23.94
CA PRO A 260 37.12 -15.84 24.50
C PRO A 260 36.39 -17.00 25.19
N THR A 261 35.10 -16.84 25.48
CA THR A 261 34.22 -17.88 26.04
C THR A 261 33.47 -18.68 24.97
N ALA A 262 33.66 -18.37 23.68
CA ALA A 262 33.11 -19.15 22.59
C ALA A 262 33.77 -20.53 22.56
N VAL A 263 32.95 -21.58 22.56
CA VAL A 263 33.39 -22.98 22.51
C VAL A 263 33.07 -23.65 21.18
N ALA A 264 32.23 -23.02 20.35
CA ALA A 264 31.84 -23.51 19.05
C ALA A 264 31.61 -22.36 18.06
N TYR A 265 31.79 -22.67 16.78
CA TYR A 265 31.41 -21.81 15.67
C TYR A 265 30.40 -22.56 14.78
N GLY A 266 29.48 -21.82 14.18
CA GLY A 266 28.45 -22.40 13.31
C GLY A 266 28.06 -21.47 12.18
N SER A 267 27.29 -22.00 11.23
CA SER A 267 26.60 -21.18 10.24
C SER A 267 25.10 -21.40 10.37
N TRP A 268 24.35 -20.31 10.27
CA TRP A 268 22.89 -20.35 10.23
C TRP A 268 22.39 -19.73 8.92
N SER A 269 21.29 -20.26 8.40
CA SER A 269 20.55 -19.69 7.28
C SER A 269 19.06 -19.90 7.51
N TYR A 270 18.25 -19.05 6.87
CA TYR A 270 16.81 -19.26 6.82
C TYR A 270 16.50 -20.63 6.20
N LYS A 271 15.48 -21.32 6.74
CA LYS A 271 14.95 -22.54 6.13
C LYS A 271 14.50 -22.31 4.68
N SER A 272 13.96 -21.12 4.39
CA SER A 272 13.47 -20.73 3.07
C SER A 272 14.50 -20.01 2.19
N SER A 273 15.67 -19.65 2.70
CA SER A 273 16.69 -18.92 1.92
C SER A 273 18.12 -19.28 2.34
N PRO A 274 18.72 -20.29 1.67
CA PRO A 274 20.08 -20.77 1.99
C PRO A 274 21.19 -19.79 1.57
N LEU A 275 20.85 -18.71 0.87
CA LEU A 275 21.80 -17.70 0.39
C LEU A 275 22.19 -16.69 1.50
N ASN A 276 21.32 -16.49 2.49
CA ASN A 276 21.58 -15.61 3.62
C ASN A 276 22.23 -16.40 4.76
N LYS A 277 23.55 -16.65 4.63
CA LYS A 277 24.33 -17.34 5.67
C LYS A 277 24.93 -16.33 6.64
N ILE A 278 24.88 -16.67 7.93
CA ILE A 278 25.54 -15.92 9.00
C ILE A 278 26.41 -16.86 9.81
N LYS A 279 27.59 -16.37 10.16
CA LYS A 279 28.51 -17.05 11.06
C LYS A 279 28.13 -16.72 12.50
N LEU A 280 28.09 -17.74 13.35
CA LEU A 280 27.74 -17.65 14.75
C LEU A 280 28.91 -18.02 15.64
N CYS A 281 29.06 -17.28 16.73
CA CYS A 281 29.93 -17.59 17.86
C CYS A 281 29.10 -18.08 19.04
N LEU A 282 29.40 -19.26 19.57
CA LEU A 282 28.53 -19.97 20.51
C LEU A 282 29.27 -20.29 21.80
N ALA A 283 28.67 -19.95 22.95
CA ALA A 283 29.06 -20.47 24.26
C ALA A 283 28.23 -21.71 24.59
N ARG A 284 28.81 -22.66 25.34
CA ARG A 284 28.02 -23.70 26.00
C ARG A 284 27.17 -23.03 27.06
N ARG A 285 25.90 -23.43 27.13
CA ARG A 285 25.04 -23.00 28.22
C ARG A 285 25.26 -23.85 29.46
#